data_AF-A0A950UA39-F1
#
_entry.id   AF-A0A950UA39-F1
#
_cell.length_a   1.000
_cell.length_b   1.000
_cell.length_c   1.000
_cell.angle_alpha   90.00
_cell.angle_beta   90.00
_cell.angle_gamma   90.00
#
_symmetry.space_group_name_H-M   'P 1'
#
loop_
_entity.id
_entity.type
_entity.pdbx_description
1 polymer ?
#
loop_
_entity_poly.entity_id
_entity_poly.type
_entity_poly.pdbx_seq_one_letter_code
_entity_poly.pdbx_strand_id
1 'polypeptide(L)'
;MSTPTIDRERSGERIRRDVQTLAGPEYTLSSEAIRRYAYTDVYRATLDYFTRAWQELGFTVTEDPIGNLVARNRPPGEPVFGVGSHCDSNRNGGKWDGTLGVVSALEVCRCNAELGLDLPLQAISFLEEEGSGFGQMVLGSRIVAGRVSEQELRERIRAIDDGRPFWEHAEEAGYNPERWQQCAHILDDLTGWIELHIEQARVLQDTGRRLGVVNAIAGYVHGDITITGRADHAGATPMDMRRGSAVVAG
;
A
#
# COMPACT_ATOMS: atom_id res chain seq x y z
N MET A 1 -30.81 22.09 -3.55
CA MET A 1 -30.65 21.00 -2.57
C MET A 1 -29.64 21.49 -1.55
N SER A 2 -29.90 21.40 -0.23
CA SER A 2 -28.89 21.78 0.77
C SER A 2 -27.71 20.82 0.66
N THR A 3 -26.48 21.34 0.72
CA THR A 3 -25.30 20.50 0.80
C THR A 3 -25.45 19.53 1.99
N PRO A 4 -25.27 18.22 1.79
CA PRO A 4 -25.29 17.26 2.89
C PRO A 4 -24.29 17.69 3.96
N THR A 5 -24.73 17.73 5.23
CA THR A 5 -23.84 18.07 6.34
C THR A 5 -23.13 16.80 6.79
N ILE A 6 -21.81 16.75 6.61
CA ILE A 6 -20.98 15.67 7.14
C ILE A 6 -20.71 15.94 8.62
N ASP A 7 -21.01 14.96 9.47
CA ASP A 7 -20.62 14.96 10.89
C ASP A 7 -19.13 14.63 11.02
N ARG A 8 -18.31 15.68 11.02
CA ARG A 8 -16.85 15.57 11.02
C ARG A 8 -16.30 14.94 12.31
N GLU A 9 -16.98 15.14 13.43
CA GLU A 9 -16.54 14.60 14.72
C GLU A 9 -16.74 13.08 14.73
N ARG A 10 -17.94 12.62 14.36
CA ARG A 10 -18.25 11.19 14.23
C ARG A 10 -17.34 10.49 13.23
N SER A 11 -17.11 11.09 12.05
CA SER A 11 -16.18 10.51 11.06
C SER A 11 -14.75 10.46 11.59
N GLY A 12 -14.29 11.51 12.28
CA GLY A 12 -12.97 11.52 12.91
C GLY A 12 -12.80 10.45 14.00
N GLU A 13 -13.86 10.17 14.77
CA GLU A 13 -13.86 9.08 15.76
C GLU A 13 -13.81 7.69 15.11
N ARG A 14 -14.58 7.47 14.05
CA ARG A 14 -14.59 6.20 13.30
C ARG A 14 -13.24 5.92 12.65
N ILE A 15 -12.68 6.91 11.94
CA ILE A 15 -11.36 6.79 11.30
C ILE A 15 -10.30 6.45 12.37
N ARG A 16 -10.30 7.16 13.50
CA ARG A 16 -9.36 6.88 14.58
C ARG A 16 -9.54 5.48 15.16
N ARG A 17 -10.79 5.04 15.35
CA ARG A 17 -11.09 3.70 15.86
C ARG A 17 -10.55 2.63 14.94
N ASP A 18 -10.85 2.72 13.64
CA ASP A 18 -10.47 1.71 12.66
C ASP A 18 -8.94 1.64 12.53
N VAL A 19 -8.25 2.79 12.47
CA VAL A 19 -6.77 2.83 12.50
C VAL A 19 -6.21 2.19 13.77
N GLN A 20 -6.82 2.42 14.93
CA GLN A 20 -6.34 1.83 16.18
C GLN A 20 -6.62 0.33 16.28
N THR A 21 -7.74 -0.14 15.74
CA THR A 21 -8.02 -1.57 15.59
C THR A 21 -6.95 -2.22 14.73
N LEU A 22 -6.67 -1.64 13.55
CA LEU A 22 -5.64 -2.13 12.64
C LEU A 22 -4.21 -1.92 13.16
N ALA A 23 -4.00 -1.17 14.24
CA ALA A 23 -2.72 -1.10 14.94
C ALA A 23 -2.56 -2.19 16.02
N GLY A 24 -3.58 -3.02 16.23
CA GLY A 24 -3.59 -4.10 17.21
C GLY A 24 -2.73 -5.30 16.80
N PRO A 25 -2.41 -6.20 17.75
CA PRO A 25 -1.49 -7.32 17.56
C PRO A 25 -1.95 -8.35 16.52
N GLU A 26 -3.24 -8.39 16.18
CA GLU A 26 -3.78 -9.24 15.11
C GLU A 26 -3.37 -8.78 13.70
N TYR A 27 -2.97 -7.52 13.56
CA TYR A 27 -2.76 -6.85 12.27
C TYR A 27 -1.31 -6.41 12.06
N THR A 28 -0.39 -6.83 12.93
CA THR A 28 1.03 -6.53 12.77
C THR A 28 1.94 -7.61 13.37
N LEU A 29 3.10 -7.80 12.75
CA LEU A 29 4.15 -8.70 13.19
C LEU A 29 5.03 -8.12 14.32
N SER A 30 4.81 -6.88 14.76
CA SER A 30 5.66 -6.19 15.74
C SER A 30 4.85 -5.65 16.92
N SER A 31 5.44 -5.65 18.12
CA SER A 31 4.84 -5.04 19.31
C SER A 31 5.16 -3.56 19.47
N GLU A 32 6.09 -3.01 18.67
CA GLU A 32 6.61 -1.65 18.83
C GLU A 32 6.28 -0.72 17.66
N ALA A 33 5.99 -1.30 16.49
CA ALA A 33 5.72 -0.57 15.25
C ALA A 33 4.68 -1.33 14.42
N ILE A 34 4.15 -0.70 13.37
CA ILE A 34 3.41 -1.43 12.36
C ILE A 34 4.40 -2.06 11.40
N ARG A 35 4.48 -3.39 11.47
CA ARG A 35 5.16 -4.26 10.51
C ARG A 35 4.14 -5.20 9.88
N ARG A 36 3.75 -4.93 8.64
CA ARG A 36 2.74 -5.67 7.90
C ARG A 36 3.16 -5.74 6.43
N TYR A 37 3.70 -6.87 6.02
CA TYR A 37 4.15 -7.08 4.65
C TYR A 37 3.10 -7.81 3.83
N ALA A 38 3.07 -7.57 2.52
CA ALA A 38 2.21 -8.31 1.60
C ALA A 38 2.32 -9.82 1.82
N TYR A 39 1.19 -10.52 1.62
CA TYR A 39 1.05 -11.98 1.71
C TYR A 39 1.32 -12.64 3.08
N THR A 40 1.60 -11.86 4.12
CA THR A 40 1.65 -12.38 5.49
C THR A 40 0.25 -12.55 6.10
N ASP A 41 0.11 -13.40 7.12
CA ASP A 41 -1.17 -13.64 7.81
C ASP A 41 -1.79 -12.35 8.37
N VAL A 42 -0.97 -11.44 8.90
CA VAL A 42 -1.44 -10.15 9.44
C VAL A 42 -1.90 -9.19 8.34
N TYR A 43 -1.34 -9.31 7.14
CA TYR A 43 -1.81 -8.57 5.97
C TYR A 43 -3.14 -9.14 5.48
N ARG A 44 -3.27 -10.46 5.39
CA ARG A 44 -4.54 -11.14 5.11
C ARG A 44 -5.64 -10.74 6.11
N ALA A 45 -5.35 -10.77 7.41
CA ALA A 45 -6.29 -10.33 8.45
C ALA A 45 -6.73 -8.87 8.26
N THR A 46 -5.83 -8.00 7.82
CA THR A 46 -6.12 -6.60 7.51
C THR A 46 -7.06 -6.48 6.31
N LEU A 47 -6.79 -7.20 5.22
CA LEU A 47 -7.69 -7.21 4.06
C LEU A 47 -9.07 -7.76 4.45
N ASP A 48 -9.14 -8.81 5.26
CA ASP A 48 -10.39 -9.39 5.74
C ASP A 48 -11.22 -8.41 6.58
N TYR A 49 -10.57 -7.56 7.38
CA TYR A 49 -11.24 -6.48 8.10
C TYR A 49 -11.96 -5.55 7.12
N PHE A 50 -11.29 -5.08 6.07
CA PHE A 50 -11.88 -4.20 5.07
C PHE A 50 -12.94 -4.90 4.22
N THR A 51 -12.70 -6.16 3.83
CA THR A 51 -13.67 -6.98 3.10
C THR A 51 -14.99 -7.07 3.84
N ARG A 52 -14.96 -7.41 5.14
CA ARG A 52 -16.18 -7.44 5.97
C ARG A 52 -16.84 -6.07 6.05
N ALA A 53 -16.06 -5.03 6.34
CA ALA A 53 -16.59 -3.68 6.52
C ALA A 53 -17.27 -3.13 5.25
N TRP A 54 -16.73 -3.39 4.06
CA TRP A 54 -17.34 -2.97 2.80
C TRP A 54 -18.54 -3.85 2.39
N GLN A 55 -18.49 -5.15 2.65
CA GLN A 55 -19.63 -6.04 2.42
C GLN A 55 -20.83 -5.67 3.28
N GLU A 56 -20.63 -5.27 4.54
CA GLU A 56 -21.68 -4.75 5.42
C GLU A 56 -22.36 -3.48 4.87
N LEU A 57 -21.65 -2.71 4.03
CA LEU A 57 -22.18 -1.54 3.32
C LEU A 57 -22.81 -1.88 1.96
N GLY A 58 -22.85 -3.16 1.58
CA GLY A 58 -23.42 -3.63 0.31
C GLY A 58 -22.49 -3.50 -0.89
N PHE A 59 -21.18 -3.29 -0.68
CA PHE A 59 -20.21 -3.28 -1.78
C PHE A 59 -19.90 -4.71 -2.22
N THR A 60 -19.72 -4.91 -3.53
CA THR A 60 -19.08 -6.11 -4.06
C THR A 60 -17.58 -6.00 -3.83
N VAL A 61 -17.01 -6.95 -3.08
CA VAL A 61 -15.58 -6.96 -2.76
C VAL A 61 -14.90 -8.10 -3.49
N THR A 62 -13.81 -7.79 -4.19
CA THR A 62 -13.00 -8.72 -4.97
C THR A 62 -11.53 -8.45 -4.75
N GLU A 63 -10.71 -9.46 -4.95
CA GLU A 63 -9.25 -9.32 -5.05
C GLU A 63 -8.83 -9.67 -6.47
N ASP A 64 -7.94 -8.88 -7.04
CA ASP A 64 -7.43 -9.14 -8.38
C ASP A 64 -6.43 -10.31 -8.38
N PRO A 65 -5.93 -10.75 -9.55
CA PRO A 65 -5.07 -11.94 -9.62
C PRO A 65 -3.72 -11.85 -8.89
N ILE A 66 -3.36 -10.70 -8.32
CA ILE A 66 -2.16 -10.54 -7.49
C ILE A 66 -2.48 -10.09 -6.05
N GLY A 67 -3.73 -9.73 -5.74
CA GLY A 67 -4.17 -9.40 -4.38
C GLY A 67 -4.31 -7.91 -4.08
N ASN A 68 -4.50 -7.06 -5.10
CA ASN A 68 -5.09 -5.74 -4.85
C ASN A 68 -6.55 -5.95 -4.41
N LEU A 69 -6.95 -5.33 -3.29
CA LEU A 69 -8.31 -5.42 -2.77
C LEU A 69 -9.17 -4.31 -3.37
N VAL A 70 -10.33 -4.67 -3.92
CA VAL A 70 -11.26 -3.75 -4.59
C VAL A 70 -12.66 -3.92 -4.02
N ALA A 71 -13.28 -2.83 -3.59
CA ALA A 71 -14.68 -2.79 -3.18
C ALA A 71 -15.46 -1.81 -4.06
N ARG A 72 -16.52 -2.29 -4.71
CA ARG A 72 -17.28 -1.51 -5.70
C ARG A 72 -18.79 -1.54 -5.40
N ASN A 73 -19.47 -0.39 -5.52
CA ASN A 73 -20.92 -0.28 -5.30
C ASN A 73 -21.76 -0.15 -6.58
N ARG A 74 -21.14 -0.36 -7.74
CA ARG A 74 -21.78 -0.41 -9.06
C ARG A 74 -21.42 -1.70 -9.79
N PRO A 75 -22.29 -2.22 -10.66
CA PRO A 75 -21.93 -3.29 -11.59
C PRO A 75 -20.71 -2.93 -12.45
N PRO A 76 -19.96 -3.95 -12.95
CA PRO A 76 -18.96 -3.73 -14.00
C PRO A 76 -19.59 -3.07 -15.24
N GLY A 77 -18.88 -2.12 -15.87
CA GLY A 77 -19.35 -1.34 -17.02
C GLY A 77 -20.04 -0.01 -16.68
N GLU A 78 -20.27 0.27 -15.39
CA GLU A 78 -20.79 1.55 -14.92
C GLU A 78 -19.69 2.47 -14.38
N PRO A 79 -19.71 3.77 -14.66
CA PRO A 79 -18.68 4.70 -14.19
C PRO A 79 -18.61 4.75 -12.66
N VAL A 80 -17.40 4.76 -12.13
CA VAL A 80 -17.11 4.87 -10.69
C VAL A 80 -16.00 5.87 -10.42
N PHE A 81 -15.97 6.43 -9.22
CA PHE A 81 -14.89 7.28 -8.74
C PHE A 81 -14.04 6.51 -7.73
N GLY A 82 -12.73 6.50 -7.95
CA GLY A 82 -11.78 5.74 -7.15
C GLY A 82 -11.35 6.47 -5.87
N VAL A 83 -11.32 5.75 -4.76
CA VAL A 83 -10.81 6.22 -3.47
C VAL A 83 -9.94 5.14 -2.84
N GLY A 84 -8.83 5.48 -2.17
CA GLY A 84 -8.05 4.47 -1.48
C GLY A 84 -6.58 4.83 -1.30
N SER A 85 -5.78 3.81 -1.03
CA SER A 85 -4.33 3.88 -0.78
C SER A 85 -3.76 2.45 -0.68
N HIS A 86 -2.91 2.15 0.30
CA HIS A 86 -2.32 0.84 0.57
C HIS A 86 -2.42 0.46 2.06
N CYS A 87 -2.20 -0.81 2.38
CA CYS A 87 -2.27 -1.30 3.76
C CYS A 87 -0.98 -1.96 4.26
N ASP A 88 -0.03 -2.26 3.36
CA ASP A 88 1.29 -2.73 3.75
C ASP A 88 2.07 -1.62 4.46
N SER A 89 3.13 -1.99 5.16
CA SER A 89 3.94 -1.04 5.94
C SER A 89 5.41 -1.41 5.89
N ASN A 90 6.25 -0.39 6.02
CA ASN A 90 7.67 -0.57 6.32
C ASN A 90 7.96 -1.40 7.59
N ARG A 91 9.21 -1.85 7.74
CA ARG A 91 9.70 -2.62 8.91
C ARG A 91 9.41 -1.95 10.25
N ASN A 92 9.55 -0.63 10.30
CA ASN A 92 9.31 0.22 11.46
C ASN A 92 8.18 1.23 11.16
N GLY A 93 7.14 0.79 10.45
CA GLY A 93 6.06 1.64 9.97
C GLY A 93 5.24 2.28 11.09
N GLY A 94 4.70 3.47 10.79
CA GLY A 94 3.67 4.09 11.61
C GLY A 94 2.28 3.54 11.29
N LYS A 95 1.30 3.77 12.17
CA LYS A 95 -0.09 3.33 11.95
C LYS A 95 -0.91 4.16 10.96
N TRP A 96 -0.35 5.24 10.42
CA TRP A 96 -1.07 6.18 9.58
C TRP A 96 -0.72 6.05 8.10
N ASP A 97 0.51 5.66 7.81
CA ASP A 97 1.04 5.52 6.44
C ASP A 97 0.24 4.48 5.67
N GLY A 98 -0.29 4.84 4.50
CA GLY A 98 -1.24 4.05 3.68
C GLY A 98 -2.60 3.78 4.33
N THR A 99 -2.60 3.14 5.50
CA THR A 99 -3.79 2.68 6.23
C THR A 99 -4.79 3.82 6.45
N LEU A 100 -4.33 5.06 6.68
CA LEU A 100 -5.22 6.22 6.78
C LEU A 100 -6.04 6.44 5.51
N GLY A 101 -5.44 6.29 4.34
CA GLY A 101 -6.12 6.46 3.06
C GLY A 101 -7.20 5.40 2.82
N VAL A 102 -6.90 4.14 3.14
CA VAL A 102 -7.88 3.03 3.00
C VAL A 102 -9.01 3.13 4.03
N VAL A 103 -8.70 3.46 5.30
CA VAL A 103 -9.72 3.72 6.32
C VAL A 103 -10.58 4.93 5.95
N SER A 104 -9.99 5.97 5.35
CA SER A 104 -10.75 7.14 4.91
C SER A 104 -11.65 6.81 3.72
N ALA A 105 -11.22 5.94 2.81
CA ALA A 105 -12.08 5.41 1.74
C ALA A 105 -13.28 4.64 2.32
N LEU A 106 -13.07 3.81 3.36
CA LEU A 106 -14.17 3.16 4.09
C LEU A 106 -15.12 4.17 4.72
N GLU A 107 -14.62 5.24 5.34
CA GLU A 107 -15.48 6.28 5.92
C GLU A 107 -16.25 7.06 4.85
N VAL A 108 -15.65 7.34 3.68
CA VAL A 108 -16.36 7.92 2.53
C VAL A 108 -17.51 7.01 2.10
N CYS A 109 -17.29 5.69 2.03
CA CYS A 109 -18.35 4.73 1.71
C CYS A 109 -19.48 4.72 2.76
N ARG A 110 -19.14 4.81 4.06
CA ARG A 110 -20.13 4.93 5.14
C ARG A 110 -20.95 6.21 5.02
N CYS A 111 -20.29 7.36 4.83
CA CYS A 111 -20.98 8.63 4.64
C CYS A 111 -21.88 8.62 3.39
N ASN A 112 -21.42 8.02 2.29
CA ASN A 112 -22.20 7.88 1.05
C ASN A 112 -23.53 7.15 1.31
N ALA A 113 -23.47 6.03 2.05
CA ALA A 113 -24.64 5.25 2.41
C ALA A 113 -25.54 5.99 3.42
N GLU A 114 -24.98 6.51 4.52
CA GLU A 114 -25.74 7.18 5.58
C GLU A 114 -26.46 8.45 5.11
N LEU A 115 -25.86 9.18 4.17
CA LEU A 115 -26.42 10.41 3.61
C LEU A 115 -27.26 10.17 2.35
N GLY A 116 -27.32 8.94 1.84
CA GLY A 116 -28.06 8.59 0.62
C GLY A 116 -27.59 9.35 -0.62
N LEU A 117 -26.29 9.59 -0.76
CA LEU A 117 -25.74 10.39 -1.87
C LEU A 117 -25.67 9.63 -3.19
N ASP A 118 -25.72 8.30 -3.13
CA ASP A 118 -25.65 7.39 -4.28
C ASP A 118 -24.44 7.67 -5.20
N LEU A 119 -23.31 8.09 -4.60
CA LEU A 119 -22.07 8.28 -5.34
C LEU A 119 -21.56 6.92 -5.84
N PRO A 120 -21.15 6.80 -7.11
CA PRO A 120 -20.57 5.58 -7.63
C PRO A 120 -19.10 5.52 -7.20
N LEU A 121 -18.76 4.57 -6.33
CA LEU A 121 -17.48 4.48 -5.65
C LEU A 121 -16.81 3.13 -5.89
N GLN A 122 -15.50 3.18 -6.09
CA GLN A 122 -14.62 2.03 -6.05
C GLN A 122 -13.49 2.30 -5.05
N ALA A 123 -13.53 1.61 -3.91
CA ALA A 123 -12.47 1.67 -2.92
C ALA A 123 -11.38 0.65 -3.25
N ILE A 124 -10.10 1.04 -3.17
CA ILE A 124 -8.96 0.18 -3.51
C ILE A 124 -7.91 0.22 -2.38
N SER A 125 -7.41 -0.96 -2.01
CA SER A 125 -6.13 -1.09 -1.30
C SER A 125 -5.13 -1.75 -2.23
N PHE A 126 -4.16 -0.99 -2.71
CA PHE A 126 -3.08 -1.52 -3.53
C PHE A 126 -2.14 -2.40 -2.70
N LEU A 127 -1.65 -3.46 -3.34
CA LEU A 127 -0.65 -4.36 -2.79
C LEU A 127 0.74 -3.71 -2.85
N GLU A 128 1.50 -3.84 -1.76
CA GLU A 128 2.96 -3.62 -1.71
C GLU A 128 3.36 -2.24 -2.28
N GLU A 129 2.89 -1.18 -1.63
CA GLU A 129 3.29 0.18 -1.97
C GLU A 129 4.69 0.51 -1.44
N GLU A 130 5.00 0.06 -0.22
CA GLU A 130 6.23 0.45 0.48
C GLU A 130 7.47 -0.24 -0.08
N GLY A 131 7.28 -1.37 -0.78
CA GLY A 131 8.37 -2.24 -1.24
C GLY A 131 9.12 -2.95 -0.11
N SER A 132 8.50 -3.04 1.07
CA SER A 132 9.10 -3.59 2.29
C SER A 132 9.19 -5.11 2.32
N GLY A 133 8.34 -5.80 1.54
CA GLY A 133 8.37 -7.23 1.31
C GLY A 133 9.21 -7.61 0.08
N PHE A 134 9.09 -6.88 -1.02
CA PHE A 134 9.63 -7.28 -2.34
C PHE A 134 10.67 -6.33 -2.95
N GLY A 135 11.10 -5.30 -2.21
CA GLY A 135 12.13 -4.35 -2.66
C GLY A 135 11.71 -3.48 -3.84
N GLN A 136 10.42 -3.43 -4.15
CA GLN A 136 9.86 -2.64 -5.25
C GLN A 136 8.69 -1.83 -4.73
N MET A 137 8.86 -0.51 -4.67
CA MET A 137 7.77 0.39 -4.30
C MET A 137 6.66 0.38 -5.35
N VAL A 138 5.45 0.72 -4.91
CA VAL A 138 4.22 0.87 -5.71
C VAL A 138 3.94 -0.34 -6.62
N LEU A 139 4.23 -1.56 -6.15
CA LEU A 139 4.21 -2.75 -6.99
C LEU A 139 2.81 -3.06 -7.53
N GLY A 140 1.79 -3.11 -6.67
CA GLY A 140 0.41 -3.40 -7.07
C GLY A 140 -0.13 -2.41 -8.10
N SER A 141 0.08 -1.10 -7.87
CA SER A 141 -0.35 -0.07 -8.83
C SER A 141 0.50 -0.04 -10.11
N ARG A 142 1.80 -0.39 -10.05
CA ARG A 142 2.63 -0.58 -11.25
C ARG A 142 2.15 -1.75 -12.09
N ILE A 143 1.72 -2.85 -11.47
CA ILE A 143 1.12 -4.00 -12.17
C ILE A 143 -0.17 -3.56 -12.86
N VAL A 144 -1.07 -2.88 -12.13
CA VAL A 144 -2.33 -2.33 -12.68
C VAL A 144 -2.07 -1.38 -13.85
N ALA A 145 -1.03 -0.56 -13.78
CA ALA A 145 -0.63 0.38 -14.84
C ALA A 145 0.14 -0.27 -16.01
N GLY A 146 0.36 -1.59 -15.98
CA GLY A 146 1.12 -2.31 -17.01
C GLY A 146 2.60 -1.87 -17.09
N ARG A 147 3.17 -1.42 -15.96
CA ARG A 147 4.56 -0.91 -15.85
C ARG A 147 5.55 -1.94 -15.30
N VAL A 148 5.22 -3.21 -15.50
CA VAL A 148 6.06 -4.38 -15.19
C VAL A 148 5.99 -5.36 -16.35
N SER A 149 6.99 -6.22 -16.45
CA SER A 149 7.00 -7.37 -17.35
C SER A 149 6.77 -8.67 -16.58
N GLU A 150 6.29 -9.70 -17.27
CA GLU A 150 6.16 -11.03 -16.69
C GLU A 150 7.51 -11.57 -16.21
N GLN A 151 8.59 -11.33 -16.97
CA GLN A 151 9.94 -11.71 -16.56
C GLN A 151 10.33 -11.07 -15.21
N GLU A 152 9.98 -9.80 -15.00
CA GLU A 152 10.24 -9.14 -13.71
C GLU A 152 9.50 -9.84 -12.58
N LEU A 153 8.20 -10.13 -12.75
CA LEU A 153 7.38 -10.79 -11.74
C LEU A 153 7.84 -12.21 -11.43
N ARG A 154 8.29 -12.97 -12.44
CA ARG A 154 8.76 -14.37 -12.29
C ARG A 154 10.18 -14.49 -11.75
N GLU A 155 11.07 -13.55 -12.09
CA GLU A 155 12.52 -13.79 -11.91
C GLU A 155 13.25 -12.70 -11.14
N ARG A 156 12.82 -11.43 -11.23
CA ARG A 156 13.61 -10.28 -10.75
C ARG A 156 13.08 -9.69 -9.46
N ILE A 157 11.76 -9.60 -9.31
CA ILE A 157 11.13 -9.12 -8.08
C ILE A 157 11.12 -10.29 -7.10
N ARG A 158 11.87 -10.14 -6.02
CA ARG A 158 12.14 -11.20 -5.04
C ARG A 158 11.85 -10.70 -3.64
N ALA A 159 11.32 -11.57 -2.81
CA ALA A 159 11.07 -11.24 -1.42
C ALA A 159 12.41 -10.95 -0.71
N ILE A 160 12.42 -9.93 0.14
CA ILE A 160 13.62 -9.47 0.86
C ILE A 160 14.06 -10.50 1.91
N ASP A 161 13.13 -11.28 2.45
CA ASP A 161 13.38 -12.21 3.55
C ASP A 161 13.97 -13.55 3.10
N ASP A 162 13.44 -14.16 2.04
CA ASP A 162 13.82 -15.50 1.57
C ASP A 162 14.39 -15.52 0.15
N GLY A 163 14.33 -14.40 -0.59
CA GLY A 163 14.85 -14.27 -1.95
C GLY A 163 14.03 -15.01 -3.02
N ARG A 164 12.89 -15.61 -2.68
CA ARG A 164 12.02 -16.28 -3.65
C ARG A 164 11.26 -15.26 -4.50
N PRO A 165 10.91 -15.61 -5.74
CA PRO A 165 10.16 -14.72 -6.62
C PRO A 165 8.81 -14.28 -6.03
N PHE A 166 8.41 -13.05 -6.33
CA PHE A 166 7.06 -12.54 -6.09
C PHE A 166 5.98 -13.51 -6.58
N TRP A 167 6.22 -14.11 -7.75
CA TRP A 167 5.33 -15.10 -8.36
C TRP A 167 4.98 -16.26 -7.42
N GLU A 168 5.99 -16.87 -6.79
CA GLU A 168 5.78 -18.01 -5.89
C GLU A 168 4.99 -17.61 -4.65
N HIS A 169 5.30 -16.44 -4.06
CA HIS A 169 4.57 -15.91 -2.91
C HIS A 169 3.10 -15.59 -3.24
N ALA A 170 2.83 -15.06 -4.43
CA ALA A 170 1.46 -14.81 -4.89
C ALA A 170 0.67 -16.12 -5.04
N GLU A 171 1.27 -17.17 -5.62
CA GLU A 171 0.65 -18.49 -5.73
C GLU A 171 0.39 -19.13 -4.36
N GLU A 172 1.36 -19.06 -3.45
CA GLU A 172 1.24 -19.60 -2.10
C GLU A 172 0.16 -18.88 -1.27
N ALA A 173 0.01 -17.57 -1.47
CA ALA A 173 -1.06 -16.78 -0.88
C ALA A 173 -2.45 -17.03 -1.53
N GLY A 174 -2.52 -17.90 -2.54
CA GLY A 174 -3.76 -18.33 -3.19
C GLY A 174 -4.20 -17.47 -4.38
N TYR A 175 -3.34 -16.58 -4.87
CA TYR A 175 -3.61 -15.76 -6.04
C TYR A 175 -3.18 -16.46 -7.33
N ASN A 176 -3.46 -15.83 -8.48
CA ASN A 176 -3.20 -16.40 -9.80
C ASN A 176 -2.38 -15.43 -10.66
N PRO A 177 -1.06 -15.32 -10.41
CA PRO A 177 -0.20 -14.39 -11.13
C PRO A 177 -0.11 -14.67 -12.65
N GLU A 178 -0.48 -15.86 -13.15
CA GLU A 178 -0.62 -16.11 -14.61
C GLU A 178 -1.64 -15.15 -15.27
N ARG A 179 -2.56 -14.59 -14.48
CA ARG A 179 -3.58 -13.63 -14.93
C ARG A 179 -3.20 -12.19 -14.59
N TRP A 180 -1.95 -11.88 -14.24
CA TRP A 180 -1.55 -10.55 -13.76
C TRP A 180 -1.95 -9.40 -14.69
N GLN A 181 -2.01 -9.60 -16.02
CA GLN A 181 -2.44 -8.54 -16.93
C GLN A 181 -3.89 -8.09 -16.69
N GLN A 182 -4.72 -8.95 -16.10
CA GLN A 182 -6.12 -8.64 -15.79
C GLN A 182 -6.24 -7.65 -14.62
N CYS A 183 -5.18 -7.40 -13.85
CA CYS A 183 -5.16 -6.36 -12.82
C CYS A 183 -5.45 -4.97 -13.42
N ALA A 184 -5.13 -4.75 -14.71
CA ALA A 184 -5.45 -3.51 -15.41
C ALA A 184 -6.96 -3.19 -15.44
N HIS A 185 -7.82 -4.21 -15.33
CA HIS A 185 -9.28 -4.03 -15.27
C HIS A 185 -9.77 -3.28 -14.03
N ILE A 186 -8.93 -3.12 -13.00
CA ILE A 186 -9.23 -2.21 -11.88
C ILE A 186 -9.46 -0.78 -12.37
N LEU A 187 -8.78 -0.38 -13.46
CA LEU A 187 -8.92 0.95 -14.05
C LEU A 187 -10.16 1.09 -14.94
N ASP A 188 -10.82 -0.02 -15.26
CA ASP A 188 -12.03 0.01 -16.07
C ASP A 188 -13.11 0.82 -15.34
N ASP A 189 -13.79 1.70 -16.09
CA ASP A 189 -14.83 2.60 -15.62
C ASP A 189 -14.42 3.66 -14.59
N LEU A 190 -13.14 3.75 -14.20
CA LEU A 190 -12.67 4.82 -13.31
C LEU A 190 -12.77 6.18 -14.02
N THR A 191 -13.55 7.08 -13.42
CA THR A 191 -13.71 8.47 -13.87
C THR A 191 -12.71 9.43 -13.24
N GLY A 192 -12.06 9.00 -12.16
CA GLY A 192 -11.08 9.74 -11.40
C GLY A 192 -10.61 8.95 -10.18
N TRP A 193 -9.59 9.46 -9.52
CA TRP A 193 -8.99 8.87 -8.32
C TRP A 193 -8.63 9.96 -7.33
N ILE A 194 -8.88 9.71 -6.04
CA ILE A 194 -8.34 10.53 -4.95
C ILE A 194 -7.75 9.62 -3.88
N GLU A 195 -6.60 10.02 -3.37
CA GLU A 195 -5.93 9.38 -2.25
C GLU A 195 -5.71 10.41 -1.15
N LEU A 196 -6.10 10.05 0.07
CA LEU A 196 -5.75 10.82 1.26
C LEU A 196 -4.51 10.19 1.89
N HIS A 197 -3.50 11.02 2.15
CA HIS A 197 -2.27 10.56 2.77
C HIS A 197 -1.79 11.53 3.85
N ILE A 198 -0.98 11.02 4.78
CA ILE A 198 -0.21 11.89 5.68
C ILE A 198 0.91 12.57 4.90
N GLU A 199 1.35 13.74 5.37
CA GLU A 199 2.39 14.52 4.69
C GLU A 199 3.75 13.80 4.63
N GLN A 200 4.05 12.96 5.64
CA GLN A 200 5.37 12.37 5.89
C GLN A 200 6.53 13.40 6.01
N ALA A 201 6.18 14.68 6.15
CA ALA A 201 7.08 15.80 6.33
C ALA A 201 6.55 16.77 7.40
N ARG A 202 7.14 17.96 7.50
CA ARG A 202 6.80 18.97 8.54
C ARG A 202 6.23 20.27 7.97
N VAL A 203 6.03 20.40 6.67
CA VAL A 203 5.60 21.65 6.03
C VAL A 203 4.22 22.07 6.53
N LEU A 204 3.24 21.16 6.65
CA LEU A 204 1.92 21.51 7.17
C LEU A 204 2.01 21.93 8.64
N GLN A 205 2.79 21.18 9.43
CA GLN A 205 3.04 21.50 10.85
C GLN A 205 3.69 22.87 11.02
N ASP A 206 4.80 23.12 10.34
CA ASP A 206 5.62 24.33 10.46
C ASP A 206 4.90 25.56 9.90
N THR A 207 3.99 25.36 8.93
CA THR A 207 3.18 26.45 8.37
C THR A 207 1.80 26.60 9.02
N GLY A 208 1.48 25.79 10.04
CA GLY A 208 0.19 25.82 10.75
C GLY A 208 -1.01 25.45 9.89
N ARG A 209 -0.79 24.74 8.77
CA ARG A 209 -1.85 24.30 7.85
C ARG A 209 -2.38 22.93 8.25
N ARG A 210 -3.66 22.68 7.99
CA ARG A 210 -4.34 21.42 8.32
C ARG A 210 -4.56 20.49 7.13
N LEU A 211 -4.43 21.02 5.91
CA LEU A 211 -4.66 20.30 4.66
C LEU A 211 -3.70 20.84 3.60
N GLY A 212 -3.12 19.95 2.81
CA GLY A 212 -2.37 20.26 1.60
C GLY A 212 -3.08 19.66 0.39
N VAL A 213 -3.18 20.43 -0.70
CA VAL A 213 -3.56 19.92 -2.02
C VAL A 213 -2.27 19.65 -2.77
N VAL A 214 -2.01 18.37 -3.07
CA VAL A 214 -0.77 17.94 -3.72
C VAL A 214 -0.89 18.18 -5.23
N ASN A 215 -0.01 19.03 -5.77
CA ASN A 215 -0.01 19.37 -7.19
C ASN A 215 1.07 18.63 -8.00
N ALA A 216 2.05 18.04 -7.32
CA ALA A 216 3.16 17.29 -7.93
C ALA A 216 3.76 16.33 -6.91
N ILE A 217 4.34 15.24 -7.41
CA ILE A 217 5.12 14.27 -6.64
C ILE A 217 6.57 14.36 -7.16
N ALA A 218 7.55 14.30 -6.26
CA ALA A 218 8.95 14.32 -6.64
C ALA A 218 9.31 13.04 -7.43
N GLY A 219 10.11 13.18 -8.49
CA GLY A 219 10.68 12.01 -9.18
C GLY A 219 11.69 11.30 -8.27
N TYR A 220 11.64 9.96 -8.27
CA TYR A 220 12.53 9.12 -7.45
C TYR A 220 13.38 8.21 -8.34
N VAL A 221 14.66 8.07 -8.00
CA VAL A 221 15.58 7.12 -8.63
C VAL A 221 16.19 6.27 -7.52
N HIS A 222 15.96 4.96 -7.60
CA HIS A 222 16.62 3.98 -6.75
C HIS A 222 17.79 3.34 -7.51
N GLY A 223 18.90 3.08 -6.82
CA GLY A 223 20.05 2.42 -7.41
C GLY A 223 20.84 1.65 -6.37
N ASP A 224 21.04 0.36 -6.63
CA ASP A 224 21.90 -0.49 -5.82
C ASP A 224 23.36 -0.31 -6.25
N ILE A 225 24.20 0.10 -5.31
CA ILE A 225 25.65 0.20 -5.53
C ILE A 225 26.33 -0.97 -4.82
N THR A 226 26.87 -1.90 -5.61
CA THR A 226 27.71 -2.98 -5.08
C THR A 226 29.18 -2.55 -5.10
N ILE A 227 29.79 -2.40 -3.92
CA ILE A 227 31.23 -2.10 -3.78
C ILE A 227 31.96 -3.38 -3.38
N THR A 228 32.75 -3.93 -4.30
CA THR A 228 33.53 -5.15 -4.05
C THR A 228 34.93 -4.79 -3.55
N GLY A 229 35.26 -5.27 -2.35
CA GLY A 229 36.59 -5.19 -1.77
C GLY A 229 37.35 -6.52 -1.83
N ARG A 230 38.49 -6.58 -1.15
CA ARG A 230 39.20 -7.83 -0.84
C ARG A 230 39.10 -8.10 0.65
N ALA A 231 38.61 -9.28 1.02
CA ALA A 231 38.63 -9.74 2.39
C ALA A 231 40.08 -10.04 2.82
N ASP A 232 40.56 -9.36 3.86
CA ASP A 232 41.91 -9.46 4.38
C ASP A 232 41.86 -9.55 5.92
N HIS A 233 42.93 -10.04 6.56
CA HIS A 233 42.98 -10.14 8.02
C HIS A 233 43.04 -8.75 8.67
N ALA A 234 42.03 -8.41 9.49
CA ALA A 234 41.81 -7.07 10.02
C ALA A 234 42.95 -6.53 10.89
N GLY A 235 43.72 -7.40 11.56
CA GLY A 235 44.86 -7.01 12.41
C GLY A 235 46.25 -7.17 11.76
N ALA A 236 46.34 -7.90 10.64
CA ALA A 236 47.63 -8.29 10.06
C ALA A 236 47.91 -7.64 8.71
N THR A 237 46.91 -6.99 8.12
CA THR A 237 47.03 -6.34 6.82
C THR A 237 47.37 -4.86 7.03
N PRO A 238 48.57 -4.41 6.59
CA PRO A 238 48.94 -3.00 6.60
C PRO A 238 47.91 -2.15 5.86
N MET A 239 47.71 -0.90 6.30
CA MET A 239 46.63 -0.03 5.82
C MET A 239 46.72 0.26 4.31
N ASP A 240 47.94 0.43 3.79
CA ASP A 240 48.25 0.67 2.37
C ASP A 240 47.99 -0.55 1.47
N MET A 241 47.83 -1.73 2.06
CA MET A 241 47.55 -2.97 1.34
C MET A 241 46.06 -3.35 1.35
N ARG A 242 45.22 -2.68 2.14
CA ARG A 242 43.80 -3.00 2.27
C ARG A 242 43.01 -2.54 1.05
N ARG A 243 42.02 -3.35 0.68
CA ARG A 243 40.95 -2.97 -0.27
C ARG A 243 39.60 -3.18 0.38
N GLY A 244 39.34 -2.46 1.47
CA GLY A 244 38.10 -2.60 2.23
C GLY A 244 36.94 -1.90 1.52
N SER A 245 35.92 -2.65 1.12
CA SER A 245 34.68 -2.07 0.56
C SER A 245 33.99 -1.12 1.53
N ALA A 246 34.07 -1.40 2.84
CA ALA A 246 33.48 -0.58 3.89
C ALA A 246 34.07 0.84 4.03
N VAL A 247 35.33 1.06 3.63
CA VAL A 247 35.97 2.39 3.70
C VAL A 247 35.57 3.27 2.52
N VAL A 248 35.17 2.65 1.40
CA VAL A 248 34.74 3.34 0.17
C VAL A 248 33.24 3.60 0.17
N ALA A 249 32.46 2.78 0.87
CA ALA A 249 31.00 2.89 0.98
C ALA A 249 30.50 3.88 2.04
N GLY A 250 31.41 4.49 2.81
CA GLY A 250 31.11 5.43 3.91
C GLY A 250 31.13 6.88 3.50
#